data_AF-A0A7S1A720-F1
#
_entry.id   AF-A0A7S1A720-F1
#
_cell.length_a   1.000
_cell.length_b   1.000
_cell.length_c   1.000
_cell.angle_alpha   90.00
_cell.angle_beta   90.00
_cell.angle_gamma   90.00
#
_symmetry.space_group_name_H-M   'P 1'
#
loop_
_entity.id
_entity.type
_entity.pdbx_description
1 polymer ?
#
loop_
_entity_poly.entity_id
_entity_poly.type
_entity_poly.pdbx_seq_one_letter_code
_entity_poly.pdbx_strand_id
1 'polypeptide(L)'
;MAQAFAQILISSIARVVHRMLRCCRGPVQKIEIVTVNVPNVDGAETHSASDKSTVVADGLELCDVRAEARLATLHETLVEEQIHAMREEVQMVSLSKEKLAVVLRCSEGKRLTCQQMWVLCGCVALEHHKEAVILSRYAHLTDRDSFRKVILEQFTRSEALRSKLMRRVKSKLEEEAVPATEVD
;
A
#
# COMPACT_ATOMS: atom_id res chain seq x y z
N MET A 1 13.73 27.51 -39.66
CA MET A 1 12.56 26.61 -39.41
C MET A 1 12.72 25.67 -38.20
N ALA A 2 13.92 25.44 -37.67
CA ALA A 2 14.12 24.55 -36.50
C ALA A 2 13.71 25.14 -35.13
N GLN A 3 13.55 26.46 -34.99
CA GLN A 3 13.18 27.09 -33.71
C GLN A 3 11.69 26.99 -33.34
N ALA A 4 10.79 26.78 -34.32
CA ALA A 4 9.34 26.77 -34.07
C ALA A 4 8.87 25.45 -33.42
N PHE A 5 9.58 24.34 -33.62
CA PHE A 5 9.20 23.04 -33.04
C PHE A 5 9.52 22.92 -31.54
N ALA A 6 10.53 23.64 -31.05
CA ALA A 6 10.91 23.59 -29.63
C ALA A 6 9.89 24.29 -28.71
N GLN A 7 9.19 25.33 -29.18
CA GLN A 7 8.20 26.06 -28.37
C GLN A 7 6.88 25.30 -28.20
N ILE A 8 6.52 24.41 -29.13
CA ILE A 8 5.27 23.64 -29.06
C ILE A 8 5.37 22.50 -28.02
N LEU A 9 6.54 21.90 -27.86
CA LEU A 9 6.79 20.84 -26.88
C LEU A 9 6.80 21.35 -25.43
N ILE A 10 7.38 22.52 -25.17
CA ILE A 10 7.45 23.10 -23.82
C ILE A 10 6.05 23.55 -23.34
N SER A 11 5.20 24.07 -24.24
CA SER A 11 3.84 24.52 -23.87
C SER A 11 2.88 23.35 -23.55
N SER A 12 3.11 22.17 -24.10
CA SER A 12 2.26 20.99 -23.86
C SER A 12 2.56 20.33 -22.51
N ILE A 13 3.82 20.30 -22.08
CA ILE A 13 4.21 19.73 -20.77
C ILE A 13 3.72 20.61 -19.62
N ALA A 14 3.76 21.95 -19.78
CA ALA A 14 3.28 22.88 -18.74
C ALA A 14 1.75 22.80 -18.48
N ARG A 15 0.94 22.42 -19.49
CA ARG A 15 -0.52 22.30 -19.31
C ARG A 15 -0.96 21.03 -18.59
N VAL A 16 -0.18 19.95 -18.68
CA VAL A 16 -0.49 18.69 -17.97
C VAL A 16 -0.25 18.84 -16.46
N VAL A 17 0.81 19.54 -16.07
CA VAL A 17 1.17 19.72 -14.64
C VAL A 17 0.18 20.64 -13.92
N HIS A 18 -0.38 21.65 -14.58
CA HIS A 18 -1.29 22.61 -13.93
C HIS A 18 -2.73 22.10 -13.73
N ARG A 19 -3.11 20.96 -14.36
CA ARG A 19 -4.46 20.39 -14.22
C ARG A 19 -4.59 19.38 -13.06
N MET A 20 -3.48 18.96 -12.44
CA MET A 20 -3.48 17.97 -11.35
C MET A 20 -3.59 18.54 -9.93
N LEU A 21 -3.49 19.86 -9.73
CA LEU A 21 -3.50 20.47 -8.39
C LEU A 21 -4.91 20.85 -7.87
N ARG A 22 -6.02 20.37 -8.47
CA ARG A 22 -7.37 20.86 -8.14
C ARG A 22 -8.43 19.84 -7.70
N CYS A 23 -8.13 18.54 -7.56
CA CYS A 23 -9.18 17.53 -7.36
C CYS A 23 -9.30 16.90 -5.96
N CYS A 24 -8.50 17.28 -4.96
CA CYS A 24 -8.52 16.60 -3.64
C CYS A 24 -9.17 17.41 -2.51
N ARG A 25 -10.35 18.00 -2.73
CA ARG A 25 -11.25 18.43 -1.63
C ARG A 25 -12.57 17.68 -1.73
N GLY A 26 -12.56 16.45 -1.23
CA GLY A 26 -13.79 15.68 -1.00
C GLY A 26 -14.53 16.19 0.25
N PRO A 27 -15.86 15.99 0.33
CA PRO A 27 -16.66 16.37 1.49
C PRO A 27 -16.31 15.48 2.69
N VAL A 28 -16.02 16.11 3.83
CA VAL A 28 -15.77 15.46 5.12
C VAL A 28 -17.05 14.77 5.58
N GLN A 29 -17.10 13.43 5.50
CA GLN A 29 -18.18 12.67 6.10
C GLN A 29 -17.96 12.58 7.61
N LYS A 30 -18.96 13.00 8.38
CA LYS A 30 -19.01 12.81 9.84
C LYS A 30 -19.04 11.32 10.15
N ILE A 31 -17.98 10.81 10.77
CA ILE A 31 -17.94 9.47 11.34
C ILE A 31 -18.40 9.59 12.79
N GLU A 32 -19.54 8.97 13.13
CA GLU A 32 -19.96 8.78 14.51
C GLU A 32 -19.09 7.71 15.16
N ILE A 33 -18.27 8.12 16.12
CA ILE A 33 -17.41 7.22 16.89
C ILE A 33 -18.28 6.58 17.98
N VAL A 34 -18.49 5.26 17.87
CA VAL A 34 -19.12 4.45 18.92
C VAL A 34 -18.06 4.15 19.98
N THR A 35 -18.13 4.86 21.11
CA THR A 35 -17.26 4.66 22.26
C THR A 35 -17.63 3.35 22.97
N VAL A 36 -16.78 2.33 22.88
CA VAL A 36 -16.94 1.08 23.63
C VAL A 36 -16.28 1.25 24.99
N ASN A 37 -17.09 1.31 26.05
CA ASN A 37 -16.62 1.35 27.43
C ASN A 37 -15.93 0.02 27.80
N VAL A 38 -14.66 0.08 28.15
CA VAL A 38 -13.92 -1.04 28.75
C VAL A 38 -14.01 -0.89 30.28
N PRO A 39 -14.56 -1.87 31.02
CA PRO A 39 -14.61 -1.81 32.47
C PRO A 39 -13.20 -1.99 33.08
N ASN A 40 -12.83 -1.04 33.93
CA ASN A 40 -11.63 -1.09 34.75
C ASN A 40 -11.86 -2.05 35.93
N VAL A 41 -11.00 -3.06 36.09
CA VAL A 41 -11.09 -4.03 37.19
C VAL A 41 -9.77 -4.03 37.94
N ASP A 42 -9.74 -3.32 39.07
CA ASP A 42 -8.71 -3.44 40.10
C ASP A 42 -8.97 -4.71 40.94
N GLY A 43 -7.94 -5.53 41.15
CA GLY A 43 -8.06 -6.72 41.99
C GLY A 43 -6.75 -7.47 42.20
N ALA A 44 -6.42 -7.70 43.47
CA ALA A 44 -5.12 -8.08 44.02
C ALA A 44 -4.66 -9.53 43.77
N GLU A 45 -3.38 -9.74 44.10
CA GLU A 45 -2.50 -10.91 43.94
C GLU A 45 -3.04 -12.24 44.52
N THR A 46 -2.68 -13.35 43.88
CA THR A 46 -2.32 -14.62 44.57
C THR A 46 -1.56 -15.57 43.63
N HIS A 47 -0.52 -16.18 44.17
CA HIS A 47 0.36 -17.15 43.52
C HIS A 47 -0.39 -18.46 43.20
N SER A 48 -0.40 -18.86 41.92
CA SER A 48 -0.65 -20.25 41.52
C SER A 48 0.04 -20.52 40.19
N ALA A 49 0.93 -21.51 40.17
CA ALA A 49 1.56 -22.02 38.96
C ALA A 49 0.49 -22.76 38.16
N SER A 50 -0.15 -22.05 37.25
CA SER A 50 -1.14 -22.56 36.31
C SER A 50 -0.73 -22.15 34.91
N ASP A 51 -0.63 -23.14 34.03
CA ASP A 51 -0.23 -23.03 32.63
C ASP A 51 -0.87 -21.82 31.94
N LYS A 52 -0.04 -20.77 31.75
CA LYS A 52 -0.41 -19.54 31.07
C LYS A 52 -0.33 -19.78 29.56
N SER A 53 -1.26 -20.58 29.04
CA SER A 53 -1.54 -20.65 27.60
C SER A 53 -2.22 -19.34 27.20
N THR A 54 -1.40 -18.31 26.97
CA THR A 54 -1.87 -17.05 26.42
C THR A 54 -2.10 -17.31 24.94
N VAL A 55 -3.36 -17.43 24.55
CA VAL A 55 -3.76 -17.65 23.16
C VAL A 55 -3.46 -16.37 22.39
N VAL A 56 -2.25 -16.27 21.84
CA VAL A 56 -1.81 -15.17 20.96
C VAL A 56 -2.44 -15.35 19.57
N ALA A 57 -3.78 -15.37 19.50
CA ALA A 57 -4.52 -15.54 18.25
C ALA A 57 -4.90 -14.20 17.57
N ASP A 58 -4.79 -13.06 18.27
CA ASP A 58 -5.55 -11.87 17.88
C ASP A 58 -4.81 -10.90 16.90
N GLY A 59 -3.51 -11.08 16.69
CA GLY A 59 -2.72 -10.14 15.86
C GLY A 59 -2.87 -10.33 14.34
N LEU A 60 -3.26 -11.54 13.91
CA LEU A 60 -3.44 -11.85 12.48
C LEU A 60 -4.76 -11.27 11.96
N GLU A 61 -5.85 -11.43 12.72
CA GLU A 61 -7.17 -10.97 12.30
C GLU A 61 -7.25 -9.44 12.21
N LEU A 62 -6.57 -8.71 13.10
CA LEU A 62 -6.54 -7.25 13.08
C LEU A 62 -5.89 -6.67 11.82
N CYS A 63 -4.85 -7.34 11.28
CA CYS A 63 -4.18 -6.90 10.06
C CYS A 63 -5.10 -6.99 8.84
N ASP A 64 -5.90 -8.05 8.75
CA ASP A 64 -6.81 -8.27 7.65
C ASP A 64 -7.98 -7.29 7.69
N VAL A 65 -8.54 -7.02 8.88
CA VAL A 65 -9.58 -5.99 9.06
C VAL A 65 -9.08 -4.61 8.62
N ARG A 66 -7.83 -4.24 8.96
CA ARG A 66 -7.24 -2.96 8.56
C ARG A 66 -6.99 -2.87 7.05
N ALA A 67 -6.46 -3.94 6.46
CA ALA A 67 -6.28 -4.01 5.02
C ALA A 67 -7.63 -3.90 4.29
N GLU A 68 -8.69 -4.51 4.82
CA GLU A 68 -10.04 -4.41 4.28
C GLU A 68 -10.60 -2.98 4.39
N ALA A 69 -10.45 -2.34 5.56
CA ALA A 69 -10.85 -0.96 5.76
C ALA A 69 -10.15 -0.02 4.75
N ARG A 70 -8.85 -0.21 4.51
CA ARG A 70 -8.11 0.56 3.50
C ARG A 70 -8.63 0.28 2.09
N LEU A 71 -8.82 -0.99 1.72
CA LEU A 71 -9.35 -1.39 0.41
C LEU A 71 -10.72 -0.78 0.12
N ALA A 72 -11.60 -0.70 1.13
CA ALA A 72 -12.93 -0.14 1.02
C ALA A 72 -12.93 1.36 0.63
N THR A 73 -11.89 2.11 1.04
CA THR A 73 -11.74 3.54 0.67
C THR A 73 -11.28 3.74 -0.78
N LEU A 74 -10.74 2.71 -1.43
CA LEU A 74 -10.32 2.77 -2.83
C LEU A 74 -11.53 2.53 -3.73
N HIS A 75 -11.72 3.33 -4.77
CA HIS A 75 -12.89 3.21 -5.67
C HIS A 75 -12.50 2.83 -7.11
N GLU A 76 -11.25 3.10 -7.51
CA GLU A 76 -10.76 2.76 -8.83
C GLU A 76 -10.01 1.43 -8.81
N THR A 77 -10.14 0.64 -9.88
CA THR A 77 -9.34 -0.57 -10.09
C THR A 77 -8.29 -0.28 -11.15
N LEU A 78 -7.06 -0.74 -10.91
CA LEU A 78 -5.98 -0.61 -11.88
C LEU A 78 -6.28 -1.48 -13.11
N VAL A 79 -6.43 -0.87 -14.28
CA VAL A 79 -6.69 -1.58 -15.55
C VAL A 79 -5.41 -1.79 -16.36
N GLU A 80 -5.47 -2.67 -17.36
CA GLU A 80 -4.30 -3.08 -18.14
C GLU A 80 -3.68 -1.92 -18.94
N GLU A 81 -4.50 -1.03 -19.50
CA GLU A 81 -4.04 0.14 -20.25
C GLU A 81 -3.23 1.09 -19.36
N GLN A 82 -3.62 1.23 -18.09
CA GLN A 82 -2.88 2.03 -17.12
C GLN A 82 -1.54 1.39 -16.74
N ILE A 83 -1.49 0.06 -16.67
CA ILE A 83 -0.23 -0.68 -16.46
C ILE A 83 0.69 -0.51 -17.66
N HIS A 84 0.16 -0.56 -18.88
CA HIS A 84 0.93 -0.33 -20.10
C HIS A 84 1.52 1.09 -20.13
N ALA A 85 0.69 2.11 -19.92
CA ALA A 85 1.14 3.51 -19.87
C ALA A 85 2.21 3.73 -18.77
N MET A 86 2.03 3.09 -17.61
CA MET A 86 3.02 3.14 -16.54
C MET A 86 4.35 2.50 -16.94
N ARG A 87 4.34 1.38 -17.66
CA ARG A 87 5.57 0.74 -18.18
C ARG A 87 6.30 1.64 -19.16
N GLU A 88 5.58 2.30 -20.06
CA GLU A 88 6.16 3.29 -20.98
C GLU A 88 6.81 4.44 -20.21
N GLU A 89 6.12 5.00 -19.21
CA GLU A 89 6.69 6.07 -18.38
C GLU A 89 7.96 5.61 -17.63
N VAL A 90 7.94 4.41 -17.06
CA VAL A 90 9.10 3.81 -16.37
C VAL A 90 10.29 3.60 -17.31
N GLN A 91 10.06 3.30 -18.59
CA GLN A 91 11.13 3.15 -19.58
C GLN A 91 11.82 4.47 -19.91
N MET A 92 11.12 5.60 -19.81
CA MET A 92 11.66 6.94 -20.05
C MET A 92 12.54 7.44 -18.89
N VAL A 93 12.48 6.79 -17.73
CA VAL A 93 13.23 7.15 -16.53
C VAL A 93 14.48 6.28 -16.41
N SER A 94 15.63 6.88 -16.11
CA SER A 94 16.90 6.14 -15.99
C SER A 94 17.14 5.62 -14.57
N LEU A 95 16.84 6.42 -13.55
CA LEU A 95 17.18 6.11 -12.16
C LEU A 95 16.20 5.13 -11.54
N SER A 96 16.73 4.09 -10.90
CA SER A 96 15.91 3.04 -10.26
C SER A 96 14.97 3.58 -9.17
N LYS A 97 15.39 4.62 -8.43
CA LYS A 97 14.57 5.29 -7.41
C LYS A 97 13.40 6.07 -8.01
N GLU A 98 13.63 6.72 -9.14
CA GLU A 98 12.57 7.45 -9.86
C GLU A 98 11.57 6.48 -10.49
N LYS A 99 12.03 5.33 -11.01
CA LYS A 99 11.14 4.24 -11.48
C LYS A 99 10.21 3.76 -10.37
N LEU A 100 10.74 3.56 -9.16
CA LEU A 100 9.91 3.21 -8.00
C LEU A 100 8.88 4.31 -7.71
N ALA A 101 9.27 5.59 -7.76
CA ALA A 101 8.37 6.71 -7.53
C ALA A 101 7.23 6.75 -8.56
N VAL A 102 7.52 6.52 -9.85
CA VAL A 102 6.49 6.40 -10.90
C VAL A 102 5.51 5.27 -10.60
N VAL A 103 6.02 4.07 -10.28
CA VAL A 103 5.18 2.90 -9.98
C VAL A 103 4.26 3.17 -8.78
N LEU A 104 4.80 3.74 -7.70
CA LEU A 104 4.00 4.05 -6.50
C LEU A 104 2.96 5.12 -6.83
N ARG A 105 3.35 6.23 -7.46
CA ARG A 105 2.42 7.32 -7.81
C ARG A 105 1.28 6.85 -8.72
N CYS A 106 1.58 6.08 -9.77
CA CYS A 106 0.57 5.68 -10.75
C CYS A 106 -0.39 4.57 -10.25
N SER A 107 -0.02 3.87 -9.18
CA SER A 107 -0.83 2.85 -8.50
C SER A 107 -1.49 3.36 -7.21
N GLU A 108 -1.26 4.61 -6.83
CA GLU A 108 -1.88 5.23 -5.67
C GLU A 108 -3.39 5.33 -5.83
N GLY A 109 -4.15 5.10 -4.76
CA GLY A 109 -5.61 5.18 -4.77
C GLY A 109 -6.34 4.07 -5.52
N LYS A 110 -5.62 3.08 -6.08
CA LYS A 110 -6.21 2.03 -6.91
C LYS A 110 -6.18 0.66 -6.24
N ARG A 111 -7.25 -0.10 -6.44
CA ARG A 111 -7.36 -1.54 -6.14
C ARG A 111 -6.55 -2.34 -7.14
N LEU A 112 -5.89 -3.40 -6.68
CA LEU A 112 -5.03 -4.26 -7.48
C LEU A 112 -5.32 -5.73 -7.18
N THR A 113 -5.06 -6.60 -8.14
CA THR A 113 -4.86 -8.04 -7.88
C THR A 113 -3.40 -8.34 -7.57
N CYS A 114 -3.11 -9.51 -6.99
CA CYS A 114 -1.76 -10.00 -6.75
C CYS A 114 -0.99 -10.12 -8.08
N GLN A 115 -1.65 -10.58 -9.14
CA GLN A 115 -1.06 -10.66 -10.48
C GLN A 115 -0.58 -9.28 -10.97
N GLN A 116 -1.42 -8.25 -10.80
CA GLN A 116 -1.08 -6.88 -11.20
C GLN A 116 0.05 -6.31 -10.34
N MET A 117 0.04 -6.55 -9.03
CA MET A 117 1.14 -6.12 -8.17
C MET A 117 2.47 -6.80 -8.52
N TRP A 118 2.45 -8.06 -8.93
CA TRP A 118 3.65 -8.74 -9.43
C TRP A 118 4.18 -8.10 -10.72
N VAL A 119 3.28 -7.72 -11.62
CA VAL A 119 3.61 -6.95 -12.83
C VAL A 119 4.25 -5.60 -12.47
N LEU A 120 3.73 -4.90 -11.46
CA LEU A 120 4.34 -3.65 -10.95
C LEU A 120 5.74 -3.89 -10.39
N CYS A 121 5.96 -4.99 -9.67
CA CYS A 121 7.30 -5.39 -9.20
C CYS A 121 8.26 -5.64 -10.37
N GLY A 122 7.76 -6.09 -11.52
CA GLY A 122 8.55 -6.23 -12.76
C GLY A 122 9.01 -4.91 -13.38
N CYS A 123 8.43 -3.78 -12.98
CA CYS A 123 8.83 -2.45 -13.44
C CYS A 123 10.06 -1.90 -12.71
N VAL A 124 10.46 -2.52 -11.59
CA VAL A 124 11.63 -2.13 -10.79
C VAL A 124 12.64 -3.27 -10.72
N ALA A 125 13.93 -2.95 -10.90
CA ALA A 125 14.98 -3.97 -10.98
C ALA A 125 15.40 -4.51 -9.60
N LEU A 126 15.53 -3.62 -8.61
CA LEU A 126 16.14 -3.93 -7.31
C LEU A 126 15.13 -4.57 -6.35
N GLU A 127 15.56 -5.58 -5.61
CA GLU A 127 14.69 -6.32 -4.67
C GLU A 127 14.10 -5.43 -3.58
N HIS A 128 14.88 -4.51 -3.02
CA HIS A 128 14.36 -3.58 -1.99
C HIS A 128 13.32 -2.61 -2.56
N HIS A 129 13.36 -2.29 -3.87
CA HIS A 129 12.28 -1.52 -4.52
C HIS A 129 11.03 -2.37 -4.74
N LYS A 130 11.18 -3.64 -5.13
CA LYS A 130 10.06 -4.59 -5.22
C LYS A 130 9.38 -4.76 -3.85
N GLU A 131 10.18 -4.92 -2.80
CA GLU A 131 9.70 -4.95 -1.42
C GLU A 131 8.96 -3.66 -1.05
N ALA A 132 9.49 -2.49 -1.43
CA ALA A 132 8.80 -1.21 -1.21
C ALA A 132 7.44 -1.13 -1.91
N VAL A 133 7.32 -1.66 -3.14
CA VAL A 133 6.03 -1.79 -3.84
C VAL A 133 5.08 -2.69 -3.05
N ILE A 134 5.53 -3.88 -2.64
CA ILE A 134 4.74 -4.86 -1.88
C ILE A 134 4.22 -4.25 -0.58
N LEU A 135 5.11 -3.63 0.22
CA LEU A 135 4.75 -3.02 1.50
C LEU A 135 3.74 -1.88 1.33
N SER A 136 3.94 -1.03 0.31
CA SER A 136 3.09 0.14 0.09
C SER A 136 1.73 -0.19 -0.53
N ARG A 137 1.57 -1.40 -1.10
CA ARG A 137 0.39 -1.77 -1.89
C ARG A 137 -0.34 -3.01 -1.41
N TYR A 138 0.14 -3.69 -0.38
CA TYR A 138 -0.53 -4.85 0.21
C TYR A 138 -1.99 -4.57 0.58
N ALA A 139 -2.27 -3.41 1.20
CA ALA A 139 -3.62 -3.02 1.59
C ALA A 139 -4.56 -2.75 0.40
N HIS A 140 -4.02 -2.63 -0.82
CA HIS A 140 -4.80 -2.36 -2.03
C HIS A 140 -5.23 -3.65 -2.74
N LEU A 141 -4.81 -4.83 -2.24
CA LEU A 141 -5.07 -6.11 -2.87
C LEU A 141 -6.50 -6.59 -2.65
N THR A 142 -7.16 -7.01 -3.73
CA THR A 142 -8.51 -7.60 -3.69
C THR A 142 -8.51 -9.11 -3.48
N ASP A 143 -7.40 -9.79 -3.78
CA ASP A 143 -7.24 -11.26 -3.77
C ASP A 143 -6.11 -11.69 -2.82
N ARG A 144 -6.10 -11.15 -1.58
CA ARG A 144 -5.03 -11.35 -0.59
C ARG A 144 -4.73 -12.81 -0.28
N ASP A 145 -5.71 -13.70 -0.39
CA ASP A 145 -5.51 -15.15 -0.21
C ASP A 145 -4.48 -15.73 -1.20
N SER A 146 -4.32 -15.11 -2.37
CA SER A 146 -3.35 -15.49 -3.39
C SER A 146 -1.96 -14.89 -3.17
N PHE A 147 -1.78 -13.99 -2.19
CA PHE A 147 -0.54 -13.25 -1.98
C PHE A 147 0.66 -14.17 -1.73
N ARG A 148 0.49 -15.24 -0.94
CA ARG A 148 1.56 -16.21 -0.68
C ARG A 148 2.09 -16.83 -1.98
N LYS A 149 1.18 -17.36 -2.79
CA LYS A 149 1.50 -18.10 -4.01
C LYS A 149 2.02 -17.20 -5.13
N VAL A 150 1.39 -16.05 -5.32
CA VAL A 150 1.68 -15.16 -6.47
C VAL A 150 2.84 -14.22 -6.18
N ILE A 151 3.00 -13.76 -4.94
CA ILE A 151 4.01 -12.77 -4.56
C ILE A 151 5.14 -13.41 -3.77
N LEU A 152 4.88 -14.01 -2.61
CA LEU A 152 5.95 -14.45 -1.71
C LEU A 152 6.80 -15.56 -2.30
N GLU A 153 6.19 -16.54 -2.97
CA GLU A 153 6.89 -17.65 -3.60
C GLU A 153 7.71 -17.22 -4.82
N GLN A 154 7.26 -16.19 -5.55
CA GLN A 154 7.96 -15.63 -6.70
C GLN A 154 9.06 -14.64 -6.28
N PHE A 155 8.85 -13.91 -5.18
CA PHE A 155 9.80 -12.93 -4.67
C PHE A 155 11.05 -13.59 -4.09
N THR A 156 10.90 -14.70 -3.37
CA THR A 156 12.04 -15.42 -2.78
C THR A 156 11.74 -16.90 -2.56
N ARG A 157 12.79 -17.74 -2.65
CA ARG A 157 12.72 -19.17 -2.30
C ARG A 157 12.88 -19.43 -0.79
N SER A 158 13.36 -18.45 -0.04
CA SER A 158 13.67 -18.60 1.39
C SER A 158 12.45 -18.34 2.26
N GLU A 159 12.00 -19.36 3.01
CA GLU A 159 10.87 -19.24 3.94
C GLU A 159 11.13 -18.22 5.06
N ALA A 160 12.40 -18.09 5.49
CA ALA A 160 12.80 -17.09 6.47
C ALA A 160 12.60 -15.65 5.94
N LEU A 161 12.94 -15.41 4.67
CA LEU A 161 12.73 -14.11 4.03
C LEU A 161 11.24 -13.82 3.79
N ARG A 162 10.44 -14.83 3.42
CA ARG A 162 8.97 -14.69 3.32
C ARG A 162 8.36 -14.31 4.67
N SER A 163 8.77 -15.00 5.72
CA SER A 163 8.32 -14.72 7.09
C SER A 163 8.72 -13.30 7.53
N LYS A 164 9.95 -12.87 7.21
CA LYS A 164 10.43 -11.51 7.49
C LYS A 164 9.61 -10.46 6.74
N LEU A 165 9.33 -10.67 5.45
CA LEU A 165 8.52 -9.78 4.64
C LEU A 165 7.08 -9.66 5.19
N MET A 166 6.46 -10.78 5.56
CA MET A 166 5.12 -10.76 6.17
C MET A 166 5.08 -10.00 7.49
N ARG A 167 6.12 -10.11 8.34
CA ARG A 167 6.20 -9.29 9.56
C ARG A 167 6.26 -7.79 9.23
N ARG A 168 7.00 -7.41 8.18
CA ARG A 168 7.08 -6.02 7.73
C ARG A 168 5.75 -5.51 7.16
N VAL A 169 5.03 -6.35 6.41
CA VAL A 169 3.67 -6.04 5.93
C VAL A 169 2.75 -5.74 7.11
N LYS A 170 2.75 -6.60 8.13
CA LYS A 170 1.93 -6.40 9.35
C LYS A 170 2.30 -5.11 10.08
N SER A 171 3.59 -4.90 10.34
CA SER A 171 4.10 -3.66 10.94
C SER A 171 3.65 -2.42 10.16
N LYS A 172 3.67 -2.49 8.81
CA LYS A 172 3.28 -1.36 7.98
C LYS A 172 1.78 -1.05 8.07
N LEU A 173 0.94 -2.09 8.09
CA LEU A 173 -0.51 -1.95 8.30
C LEU A 173 -0.84 -1.42 9.69
N GLU A 174 -0.03 -1.78 10.70
CA GLU A 174 -0.16 -1.24 12.06
C GLU A 174 0.18 0.25 12.13
N GLU A 175 1.26 0.68 11.46
CA GLU A 175 1.67 2.09 11.40
C GLU A 175 0.63 2.98 10.68
N GLU A 176 0.05 2.51 9.58
CA GLU A 176 -0.93 3.28 8.80
C GLU A 176 -2.31 3.37 9.45
N ALA A 177 -2.61 2.49 10.41
CA ALA A 177 -3.88 2.44 11.11
C ALA A 177 -3.99 3.45 12.27
N VAL A 178 -2.92 4.17 12.60
CA VAL A 178 -2.99 5.30 13.54
C VAL A 178 -3.44 6.52 12.72
N PRO A 179 -4.73 6.90 12.75
CA PRO A 179 -5.09 8.20 12.21
C PRO A 179 -4.28 9.22 12.99
N ALA A 180 -3.58 10.11 12.28
CA ALA A 180 -3.13 11.35 12.86
C ALA A 180 -4.39 12.12 13.28
N THR A 181 -4.94 11.78 14.45
CA THR A 181 -5.77 12.69 15.22
C THR A 181 -4.80 13.78 15.66
N GLU A 182 -4.55 14.74 14.76
CA GLU A 182 -4.07 16.06 15.16
C GLU A 182 -5.13 16.60 16.10
N VAL A 183 -4.86 16.44 17.39
CA VAL A 183 -5.54 17.15 18.46
C VAL A 183 -4.98 18.57 18.40
N ASP A 184 -5.67 19.45 17.69
CA ASP A 184 -5.52 20.91 17.82
C ASP A 184 -6.11 21.38 19.18
#